data_AF-A0A1T5E0B3-F1
#
_entry.id   AF-A0A1T5E0B3-F1
#
_cell.length_a   1.000
_cell.length_b   1.000
_cell.length_c   1.000
_cell.angle_alpha   90.00
_cell.angle_beta   90.00
_cell.angle_gamma   90.00
#
_symmetry.space_group_name_H-M   'P 1'
#
loop_
_entity.id
_entity.type
_entity.pdbx_description
1 polymer ?
#
loop_
_entity_poly.entity_id
_entity_poly.type
_entity_poly.pdbx_seq_one_letter_code
_entity_poly.pdbx_strand_id
1 'polypeptide(L)'
;MGNSTKIDWEEFRKKAKNAASTAAAETNEELAGEMSSFTHLTKKEIQEIFPEKSEMEDFSELMEIVKSSTTRNNKLNKIVANSEKFSKVMLSLLDKII
;
A
#
# COMPACT_ATOMS: atom_id res chain seq x y z
N MET A 1 -36.21 -36.98 9.87
CA MET A 1 -35.98 -36.12 8.68
C MET A 1 -34.93 -35.10 9.07
N GLY A 2 -33.71 -35.24 8.57
CA GLY A 2 -32.59 -34.38 8.96
C GLY A 2 -32.78 -32.97 8.43
N ASN A 3 -32.85 -31.99 9.34
CA ASN A 3 -32.79 -30.58 8.99
C ASN A 3 -31.39 -30.30 8.43
N SER A 4 -31.23 -30.43 7.11
CA SER A 4 -30.09 -29.83 6.42
C SER A 4 -30.25 -28.32 6.61
N THR A 5 -29.44 -27.77 7.50
CA THR A 5 -29.17 -26.34 7.63
C THR A 5 -28.82 -25.85 6.22
N LYS A 6 -29.80 -25.31 5.50
CA LYS A 6 -29.55 -24.59 4.25
C LYS A 6 -28.71 -23.39 4.64
N ILE A 7 -27.40 -23.54 4.51
CA ILE A 7 -26.47 -22.42 4.64
C ILE A 7 -26.94 -21.37 3.64
N ASP A 8 -27.28 -20.19 4.14
CA ASP A 8 -27.55 -19.03 3.30
C ASP A 8 -26.21 -18.56 2.73
N TRP A 9 -25.87 -19.13 1.57
CA TRP A 9 -24.62 -18.86 0.88
C TRP A 9 -24.50 -17.42 0.40
N GLU A 10 -25.62 -16.71 0.19
CA GLU A 10 -25.59 -15.29 -0.15
C GLU A 10 -25.21 -14.45 1.06
N GLU A 11 -25.82 -14.71 2.22
CA GLU A 11 -25.47 -14.01 3.46
C GLU A 11 -24.00 -14.29 3.85
N PHE A 12 -23.54 -15.53 3.69
CA PHE A 12 -22.14 -15.90 3.90
C PHE A 12 -21.20 -15.15 2.94
N ARG A 13 -21.50 -15.12 1.64
CA ARG A 13 -20.70 -14.38 0.65
C ARG A 13 -20.62 -12.89 0.99
N LYS A 14 -21.74 -12.29 1.39
CA LYS A 14 -21.79 -10.87 1.79
C LYS A 14 -20.93 -10.62 3.03
N LYS A 15 -21.03 -11.48 4.05
CA LYS A 15 -20.19 -11.39 5.27
C LYS A 15 -18.72 -11.59 4.95
N ALA A 16 -18.37 -12.58 4.12
CA ALA A 16 -17.00 -12.84 3.70
C ALA A 16 -16.41 -11.66 2.91
N LYS A 17 -17.17 -11.07 1.99
CA LYS A 17 -16.75 -9.87 1.25
C LYS A 17 -16.55 -8.67 2.17
N ASN A 18 -17.48 -8.45 3.10
CA ASN A 18 -17.35 -7.37 4.07
C ASN A 18 -16.12 -7.56 4.96
N ALA A 19 -15.92 -8.76 5.50
CA ALA A 19 -14.74 -9.10 6.31
C ALA A 19 -13.44 -8.90 5.53
N ALA A 20 -13.39 -9.35 4.27
CA ALA A 20 -12.24 -9.13 3.39
C ALA A 20 -11.99 -7.63 3.12
N SER A 21 -13.05 -6.84 2.91
CA SER A 21 -12.94 -5.40 2.71
C SER A 21 -12.45 -4.68 3.96
N THR A 22 -12.94 -5.06 5.14
CA THR A 22 -12.50 -4.50 6.42
C THR A 22 -11.03 -4.85 6.67
N ALA A 23 -10.65 -6.11 6.49
CA ALA A 23 -9.25 -6.54 6.66
C ALA A 23 -8.31 -5.80 5.69
N ALA A 24 -8.73 -5.59 4.44
CA ALA A 24 -7.95 -4.82 3.46
C ALA A 24 -7.80 -3.34 3.87
N ALA A 25 -8.88 -2.73 4.40
CA ALA A 25 -8.84 -1.36 4.88
C ALA A 25 -7.93 -1.20 6.10
N GLU A 26 -8.04 -2.10 7.09
CA GLU A 26 -7.17 -2.12 8.27
C GLU A 26 -5.70 -2.32 7.89
N THR A 27 -5.42 -3.21 6.94
CA THR A 27 -4.05 -3.44 6.43
C THR A 27 -3.47 -2.20 5.76
N ASN A 28 -4.24 -1.54 4.89
CA ASN A 28 -3.81 -0.29 4.25
C ASN A 28 -3.60 0.83 5.26
N GLU A 29 -4.44 0.86 6.30
CA GLU A 29 -4.36 1.83 7.37
C GLU A 29 -3.08 1.65 8.22
N GLU A 30 -2.73 0.41 8.54
CA GLU A 30 -1.48 0.06 9.23
C GLU A 30 -0.26 0.40 8.38
N LEU A 31 -0.27 0.01 7.09
CA LEU A 31 0.81 0.28 6.15
C LEU A 31 1.10 1.78 5.99
N ALA A 32 0.04 2.60 5.86
CA ALA A 32 0.18 4.06 5.80
C ALA A 32 0.71 4.65 7.12
N GLY A 33 0.36 4.04 8.26
CA GLY A 33 0.93 4.40 9.57
C GLY A 33 2.43 4.17 9.61
N GLU A 34 2.89 2.98 9.25
CA GLU A 34 4.32 2.65 9.19
C GLU A 34 5.07 3.58 8.24
N MET A 35 4.53 3.85 7.04
CA MET A 35 5.15 4.77 6.08
C MET A 35 5.27 6.21 6.57
N SER A 36 4.29 6.68 7.36
CA SER A 36 4.34 8.00 7.96
C SER A 36 5.52 8.14 8.94
N SER A 37 5.94 7.03 9.57
CA SER A 37 7.09 7.03 10.49
C SER A 37 8.43 7.29 9.78
N PHE A 38 8.53 6.96 8.49
CA PHE A 38 9.77 7.09 7.72
C PHE A 38 9.89 8.43 6.97
N THR A 39 8.81 9.23 6.97
CA THR A 39 8.69 10.46 6.18
C THR A 39 8.16 11.62 7.02
N HIS A 40 8.05 12.80 6.40
CA HIS A 40 7.36 13.94 7.00
C HIS A 40 5.87 13.99 6.61
N LEU A 41 5.37 12.98 5.87
CA LEU A 41 3.98 12.90 5.46
C LEU A 41 3.14 12.26 6.56
N THR A 42 1.95 12.80 6.78
CA THR A 42 0.97 12.17 7.65
C THR A 42 0.36 10.93 6.99
N LYS A 43 -0.15 10.01 7.81
CA LYS A 43 -0.91 8.85 7.34
C LYS A 43 -2.03 9.22 6.36
N LYS A 44 -2.73 10.34 6.60
CA LYS A 44 -3.80 10.83 5.71
C LYS A 44 -3.23 11.26 4.36
N GLU A 45 -2.13 11.99 4.34
CA GLU A 45 -1.47 12.39 3.11
C GLU A 45 -0.96 11.16 2.33
N ILE A 46 -0.43 10.15 3.01
CA ILE A 46 0.02 8.91 2.36
C ILE A 46 -1.17 8.17 1.71
N GLN A 47 -2.31 8.09 2.38
CA GLN A 47 -3.53 7.50 1.81
C GLN A 47 -4.10 8.33 0.65
N GLU A 48 -3.95 9.65 0.69
CA GLU A 48 -4.36 10.53 -0.42
C GLU A 48 -3.44 10.39 -1.64
N ILE A 49 -2.13 10.26 -1.42
CA ILE A 49 -1.12 10.13 -2.49
C ILE A 49 -1.13 8.71 -3.09
N PHE A 50 -1.35 7.69 -2.25
CA PHE A 50 -1.31 6.27 -2.62
C PHE A 50 -2.60 5.57 -2.17
N PRO A 51 -3.71 5.73 -2.90
CA PRO A 51 -4.98 5.09 -2.55
C PRO A 51 -4.94 3.57 -2.74
N GLU A 52 -4.08 3.05 -3.61
CA GLU A 52 -3.95 1.63 -3.86
C GLU A 52 -2.83 0.98 -3.04
N LYS A 53 -3.09 -0.25 -2.58
CA LYS A 53 -2.12 -1.04 -1.80
C LYS A 53 -0.82 -1.31 -2.58
N SER A 54 -0.92 -1.51 -3.89
CA SER A 54 0.24 -1.70 -4.77
C SER A 54 1.16 -0.48 -4.79
N GLU A 55 0.59 0.72 -4.82
CA GLU A 55 1.37 1.96 -4.81
C GLU A 55 2.04 2.20 -3.46
N MET A 56 1.36 1.85 -2.37
CA MET A 56 1.96 1.85 -1.04
C MET A 56 3.14 0.87 -0.98
N GLU A 57 2.99 -0.36 -1.47
CA GLU A 57 4.08 -1.35 -1.52
C GLU A 57 5.29 -0.84 -2.32
N ASP A 58 5.06 -0.25 -3.49
CA ASP A 58 6.11 0.35 -4.32
C ASP A 58 6.79 1.54 -3.62
N PHE A 59 6.03 2.36 -2.89
CA PHE A 59 6.56 3.45 -2.07
C PHE A 59 7.42 2.94 -0.91
N SER A 60 6.99 1.87 -0.24
CA SER A 60 7.76 1.23 0.83
C SER A 60 9.14 0.81 0.34
N GLU A 61 9.19 0.11 -0.80
CA GLU A 61 10.43 -0.39 -1.38
C GLU A 61 11.34 0.74 -1.86
N LEU A 62 10.75 1.79 -2.43
CA LEU A 62 11.50 3.00 -2.77
C LEU A 62 12.13 3.63 -1.52
N MET A 63 11.38 3.74 -0.43
CA MET A 63 11.86 4.29 0.83
C MET A 63 12.97 3.45 1.45
N GLU A 64 12.90 2.12 1.33
CA GLU A 64 13.97 1.22 1.75
C GLU A 64 15.27 1.52 0.99
N ILE A 65 15.20 1.70 -0.34
CA ILE A 65 16.36 2.08 -1.15
C ILE A 65 16.92 3.44 -0.69
N VAL A 66 16.05 4.45 -0.53
CA VAL A 66 16.45 5.81 -0.16
C VAL A 66 17.08 5.87 1.23
N LYS A 67 16.53 5.14 2.21
CA LYS A 67 17.01 5.12 3.60
C LYS A 67 18.15 4.13 3.85
N SER A 68 18.42 3.21 2.91
CA SER A 68 19.52 2.26 3.04
C SER A 68 20.88 2.95 3.25
N SER A 69 21.81 2.28 3.92
CA SER A 69 23.16 2.78 4.23
C SER A 69 24.14 2.74 3.04
N THR A 70 23.66 2.42 1.83
CA THR A 70 24.52 2.30 0.63
C THR A 70 24.86 3.65 0.00
N THR A 71 25.77 3.65 -0.98
CA THR A 71 26.20 4.86 -1.68
C THR A 71 25.08 5.45 -2.54
N ARG A 72 25.13 6.77 -2.77
CA ARG A 72 24.18 7.46 -3.65
C ARG A 72 24.10 6.82 -5.05
N ASN A 73 25.24 6.41 -5.61
CA ASN A 73 25.29 5.76 -6.92
C ASN A 73 24.56 4.41 -6.91
N ASN A 74 24.74 3.60 -5.86
CA ASN A 74 24.03 2.33 -5.74
C ASN A 74 22.52 2.54 -5.57
N LYS A 75 22.09 3.57 -4.84
CA LYS A 75 20.67 3.93 -4.72
C LYS A 75 20.08 4.29 -6.09
N LEU A 76 20.74 5.18 -6.83
CA LEU A 76 20.33 5.57 -8.17
C LEU A 76 20.24 4.36 -9.11
N ASN A 77 21.24 3.49 -9.10
CA ASN A 77 21.24 2.29 -9.93
C ASN A 77 20.04 1.37 -9.61
N LYS A 78 19.71 1.19 -8.33
CA LYS A 78 18.53 0.39 -7.93
C LYS A 78 17.21 1.02 -8.36
N ILE A 79 17.09 2.35 -8.26
CA ILE A 79 15.89 3.08 -8.69
C ILE A 79 15.74 2.99 -10.20
N VAL A 80 16.82 3.21 -10.96
CA VAL A 80 16.81 3.13 -12.44
C VAL A 80 16.54 1.70 -12.91
N ALA A 81 17.12 0.69 -12.26
CA ALA A 81 16.86 -0.72 -12.60
C ALA A 81 15.39 -1.13 -12.40
N ASN A 82 14.64 -0.41 -11.56
CA ASN A 82 13.22 -0.63 -11.30
C ASN A 82 12.39 0.60 -11.69
N SER A 83 12.84 1.35 -12.70
CA SER A 83 12.25 2.65 -13.01
C SER A 83 10.77 2.56 -13.35
N GLU A 84 10.36 1.53 -14.10
CA GLU A 84 8.96 1.31 -14.51
C GLU A 84 8.03 1.17 -13.30
N LYS A 85 8.47 0.41 -12.29
CA LYS A 85 7.77 0.25 -11.02
C LYS A 85 7.66 1.57 -10.25
N PHE A 86 8.79 2.27 -10.09
CA PHE A 86 8.81 3.49 -9.30
C PHE A 86 8.27 4.73 -10.02
N SER A 87 8.06 4.69 -11.34
CA SER A 87 7.56 5.84 -12.10
C SER A 87 6.26 6.40 -11.53
N LYS A 88 5.29 5.52 -11.25
CA LYS A 88 3.97 5.94 -10.76
C LYS A 88 4.09 6.63 -9.40
N VAL A 89 4.81 6.00 -8.46
CA VAL A 89 5.06 6.55 -7.12
C VAL A 89 5.78 7.89 -7.17
N MET A 90 6.81 8.02 -8.03
CA MET A 90 7.55 9.26 -8.18
C MET A 90 6.68 10.39 -8.74
N LEU A 91 5.81 10.11 -9.72
CA LEU A 91 4.88 11.09 -10.25
C LEU A 91 3.88 11.54 -9.17
N SER A 92 3.28 10.62 -8.42
CA SER A 92 2.35 10.96 -7.33
C SER A 92 3.00 11.83 -6.25
N LEU A 93 4.27 11.60 -5.92
CA LEU A 93 5.03 12.43 -4.98
C LEU A 93 5.33 13.82 -5.53
N LEU A 94 5.69 13.92 -6.82
CA LEU A 94 5.96 15.21 -7.47
C LEU A 94 4.69 16.05 -7.59
N ASP A 95 3.55 15.42 -7.93
CA ASP A 95 2.24 16.08 -8.00
C ASP A 95 1.77 16.64 -6.66
N LYS A 96 2.29 16.15 -5.53
CA LYS A 96 2.01 16.72 -4.21
C LYS A 96 2.78 18.01 -3.93
N ILE A 97 3.92 18.20 -4.59
CA ILE A 97 4.86 19.31 -4.33
C ILE A 97 4.58 20.50 -5.26
N ILE A 98 4.07 20.23 -6.46
CA ILE A 98 3.75 21.23 -7.50
C ILE A 98 2.31 21.71 -7.33
#